data_AF-A0A950VL28-F1
#
_entry.id   AF-A0A950VL28-F1
#
_cell.length_a   1.000
_cell.length_b   1.000
_cell.length_c   1.000
_cell.angle_alpha   90.00
_cell.angle_beta   90.00
_cell.angle_gamma   90.00
#
_symmetry.space_group_name_H-M   'P 1'
#
loop_
_entity.id
_entity.type
_entity.pdbx_description
1 polymer ?
#
loop_
_entity_poly.entity_id
_entity_poly.type
_entity_poly.pdbx_seq_one_letter_code
_entity_poly.pdbx_strand_id
1 'polypeptide(L)'
;MATYTQDTHLLSVTSPLGKDVLLLTGFRGREEVSRLFSYQLDVLSENTAIDPTALVGLGVTWTVSFVDSNPRYFHGIVNRLMAGPTDVRGLRS
;
A
#
# COMPACT_ATOMS: atom_id res chain seq x y z
N MET A 1 -9.19 11.10 13.61
CA MET A 1 -7.72 10.89 13.66
C MET A 1 -7.52 9.40 13.46
N ALA A 2 -6.68 8.99 12.51
CA ALA A 2 -6.37 7.56 12.32
C ALA A 2 -5.63 7.06 13.57
N THR A 3 -6.00 5.87 14.07
CA THR A 3 -5.35 5.28 15.25
C THR A 3 -3.94 4.80 14.90
N TYR A 4 -3.76 4.42 13.64
CA TYR A 4 -2.49 3.98 13.08
C TYR A 4 -2.00 5.00 12.05
N THR A 5 -0.68 5.20 11.99
CA THR A 5 -0.04 6.10 11.02
C THR A 5 1.24 5.48 10.47
N GLN A 6 1.64 5.89 9.27
CA GLN A 6 2.87 5.43 8.61
C GLN A 6 4.05 6.40 8.75
N ASP A 7 3.91 7.51 9.49
CA ASP A 7 4.90 8.61 9.54
C ASP A 7 6.29 8.17 10.04
N THR A 8 6.38 7.11 10.83
CA THR A 8 7.64 6.57 11.36
C THR A 8 8.01 5.20 10.77
N HIS A 9 7.27 4.72 9.76
CA HIS A 9 7.49 3.41 9.16
C HIS A 9 8.54 3.46 8.05
N LEU A 10 9.33 2.39 7.92
CA LEU A 10 10.24 2.21 6.79
C LEU A 10 9.48 2.00 5.46
N LEU A 11 8.24 1.50 5.54
CA LEU A 11 7.36 1.26 4.42
C LEU A 11 6.14 2.18 4.52
N SER A 12 5.87 2.96 3.48
CA SER A 12 4.69 3.82 3.39
C SER A 12 3.97 3.67 2.05
N VAL A 13 2.66 3.94 2.01
CA VAL A 13 1.89 3.96 0.77
C VAL A 13 1.01 5.20 0.71
N THR A 14 1.02 5.86 -0.43
CA THR A 14 0.14 6.98 -0.76
C THR A 14 -0.86 6.51 -1.79
N SER A 15 -2.14 6.67 -1.49
CA SER A 15 -3.23 6.28 -2.37
C SER A 15 -4.31 7.37 -2.44
N PRO A 16 -5.18 7.34 -3.48
CA PRO A 16 -6.30 8.26 -3.60
C PRO A 16 -7.31 8.21 -2.45
N LEU A 17 -7.31 7.14 -1.65
CA LEU A 17 -8.21 7.01 -0.50
C LEU A 17 -7.87 7.96 0.66
N GLY A 18 -6.69 8.58 0.63
CA GLY A 18 -6.23 9.48 1.68
C GLY A 18 -5.09 8.90 2.52
N LYS A 19 -4.54 9.76 3.39
CA LYS A 19 -3.43 9.42 4.28
C LYS A 19 -3.88 8.41 5.34
N ASP A 20 -3.03 7.41 5.60
CA ASP A 20 -3.20 6.38 6.63
C ASP A 20 -4.46 5.50 6.51
N VAL A 21 -5.19 5.55 5.38
CA VAL A 21 -6.31 4.63 5.10
C VAL A 21 -5.82 3.23 4.76
N LEU A 22 -4.72 3.15 3.99
CA LEU A 22 -4.01 1.90 3.72
C LEU A 22 -2.65 1.95 4.40
N LEU A 23 -2.36 0.95 5.23
CA LEU A 23 -1.12 0.81 5.97
C LEU A 23 -0.30 -0.30 5.32
N LEU A 24 0.80 0.05 4.67
CA LEU A 24 1.69 -0.90 4.02
C LEU A 24 2.45 -1.72 5.06
N THR A 25 2.33 -3.04 4.97
CA THR A 25 3.04 -4.00 5.85
C THR A 25 4.14 -4.77 5.14
N GLY A 26 4.01 -4.92 3.82
CA GLY A 26 5.00 -5.57 2.99
C GLY A 26 4.67 -5.40 1.51
N PHE A 27 5.64 -5.69 0.65
CA PHE A 27 5.40 -5.78 -0.78
C PHE A 27 6.39 -6.76 -1.41
N ARG A 28 6.00 -7.36 -2.53
CA ARG A 28 6.84 -8.23 -3.35
C ARG A 28 6.57 -7.92 -4.81
N GLY A 29 7.57 -8.08 -5.67
CA GLY A 29 7.35 -7.89 -7.08
C GLY A 29 8.45 -8.46 -7.96
N ARG A 30 8.18 -8.41 -9.26
CA ARG A 30 9.06 -8.87 -10.32
C ARG A 30 9.29 -7.73 -11.30
N GLU A 31 10.56 -7.49 -11.60
CA GLU A 31 11.02 -6.54 -12.61
C GLU A 31 11.94 -7.28 -13.58
N GLU A 32 11.82 -6.99 -14.86
CA GLU A 32 12.70 -7.50 -15.90
C GLU A 32 12.96 -6.41 -16.93
N VAL A 33 14.14 -6.47 -17.55
CA VAL A 33 14.49 -5.55 -18.62
C VAL A 33 13.49 -5.70 -19.77
N SER A 34 12.86 -4.60 -20.17
CA SER A 34 11.89 -4.54 -21.28
C SER A 34 10.61 -5.36 -21.07
N ARG A 35 10.23 -5.66 -19.82
CA ARG A 35 8.91 -6.23 -19.49
C ARG A 35 8.16 -5.31 -18.52
N LEU A 36 6.85 -5.53 -18.42
CA LEU A 36 6.05 -4.89 -17.39
C LEU A 36 6.44 -5.43 -16.02
N PHE A 37 6.62 -4.53 -15.06
CA PHE A 37 6.76 -4.90 -13.67
C PHE A 37 5.42 -5.39 -13.12
N SER A 38 5.48 -6.18 -12.06
CA SER A 38 4.30 -6.56 -11.28
C SER A 38 4.64 -6.54 -9.80
N TYR A 39 3.83 -5.83 -9.02
CA TYR A 39 3.99 -5.73 -7.57
C TYR A 39 2.69 -6.11 -6.88
N GLN A 40 2.83 -6.89 -5.80
CA GLN A 40 1.80 -7.15 -4.81
C GLN A 40 2.18 -6.39 -3.54
N LEU A 41 1.25 -5.56 -3.07
CA LEU A 41 1.37 -4.83 -1.82
C LEU A 41 0.43 -5.51 -0.80
N ASP A 42 0.97 -5.81 0.37
CA ASP A 42 0.22 -6.36 1.50
C ASP A 42 -0.08 -5.17 2.45
N VAL A 43 -1.36 -4.80 2.56
CA VAL A 43 -1.82 -3.60 3.30
C VAL A 43 -2.80 -3.98 4.41
N LEU A 44 -2.95 -3.10 5.39
CA LEU A 44 -3.98 -3.17 6.44
C LEU A 44 -4.79 -1.87 6.44
N SER A 45 -6.05 -1.94 6.85
CA SER A 45 -6.93 -0.78 6.94
C SER A 45 -7.85 -0.87 8.16
N GLU A 46 -8.03 0.25 8.89
CA GLU A 46 -9.11 0.38 9.89
C GLU A 46 -10.48 0.43 9.22
N ASN A 47 -10.54 0.92 7.97
CA ASN A 47 -11.76 0.90 7.18
C ASN A 47 -12.00 -0.49 6.59
N THR A 48 -12.99 -1.20 7.14
CA THR A 48 -13.37 -2.53 6.67
C THR A 48 -14.24 -2.52 5.41
N ALA A 49 -14.72 -1.36 4.95
CA ALA A 49 -15.65 -1.20 3.84
C ALA A 49 -15.08 -0.33 2.71
N ILE A 50 -13.83 -0.57 2.32
CA ILE A 50 -13.21 0.09 1.17
C ILE A 50 -13.88 -0.39 -0.12
N ASP A 51 -14.35 0.58 -0.92
CA ASP A 51 -14.84 0.32 -2.27
C ASP A 51 -13.67 0.01 -3.21
N PRO A 52 -13.59 -1.17 -3.83
CA PRO A 52 -12.52 -1.51 -4.77
C PRO A 52 -12.45 -0.56 -5.98
N THR A 53 -13.57 0.02 -6.40
CA THR A 53 -13.62 0.93 -7.55
C THR A 53 -12.89 2.24 -7.28
N ALA A 54 -12.70 2.60 -6.01
CA ALA A 54 -11.97 3.80 -5.59
C ALA A 54 -10.44 3.63 -5.67
N LEU A 55 -9.93 2.45 -6.05
CA LEU A 55 -8.49 2.19 -6.19
C LEU A 55 -8.13 1.56 -7.54
N VAL A 56 -8.94 0.61 -8.03
CA VAL A 56 -8.63 -0.09 -9.29
C VAL A 56 -8.58 0.91 -10.44
N GLY A 57 -7.51 0.84 -11.23
CA GLY A 57 -7.23 1.76 -12.34
C GLY A 57 -6.56 3.06 -11.93
N LEU A 58 -6.37 3.32 -10.63
CA LEU A 58 -5.69 4.52 -10.13
C LEU A 58 -4.24 4.24 -9.76
N GLY A 59 -3.44 5.31 -9.79
CA GLY A 59 -2.04 5.29 -9.39
C GLY A 59 -1.87 5.22 -7.88
N VAL A 60 -0.94 4.41 -7.42
CA VAL A 60 -0.48 4.37 -6.03
C VAL A 60 1.04 4.44 -5.99
N THR A 61 1.55 5.11 -4.97
CA THR A 61 2.99 5.24 -4.73
C THR A 61 3.30 4.55 -3.42
N TRP A 62 4.29 3.66 -3.39
CA TRP A 62 4.84 3.18 -2.13
C TRP A 62 6.31 3.51 -2.00
N THR A 63 6.74 3.71 -0.77
CA THR A 63 8.06 4.22 -0.46
C THR A 63 8.77 3.25 0.45
N VAL A 64 10.04 3.02 0.16
CA VAL A 64 10.97 2.31 1.03
C VAL A 64 12.01 3.31 1.52
N SER A 65 11.92 3.65 2.79
CA SER A 65 12.87 4.52 3.48
C SER A 65 13.98 3.67 4.10
N PHE A 66 15.21 4.15 4.00
CA PHE A 66 16.37 3.55 4.66
C PHE A 66 16.92 4.53 5.69
N VAL A 67 17.52 4.01 6.76
CA VAL A 67 18.24 4.84 7.72
C VAL A 67 19.43 5.47 6.98
N ASP A 68 19.52 6.80 7.02
CA ASP A 68 20.60 7.62 6.44
C ASP A 68 20.72 7.62 4.90
N SER A 69 19.68 7.22 4.16
CA SER A 69 19.67 7.39 2.70
C SER A 69 18.37 7.97 2.16
N ASN A 70 18.43 8.46 0.92
CA ASN A 70 17.23 8.90 0.23
C ASN A 70 16.23 7.74 0.09
N PRO A 71 14.93 8.01 0.29
CA PRO A 71 13.90 7.01 0.12
C PRO A 71 13.80 6.59 -1.35
N ARG A 72 13.51 5.30 -1.58
CA ARG A 72 13.17 4.79 -2.91
C ARG A 72 11.66 4.84 -3.09
N TYR A 73 11.23 5.53 -4.13
CA TYR A 73 9.83 5.60 -4.53
C TYR A 73 9.55 4.58 -5.62
N PHE A 74 8.42 3.90 -5.48
CA PHE A 74 7.85 3.03 -6.48
C PHE A 74 6.45 3.52 -6.80
N HIS A 75 6.04 3.42 -8.05
CA HIS A 75 4.73 3.84 -8.50
C HIS A 75 4.15 2.83 -9.49
N GLY A 76 2.85 2.60 -9.40
CA GLY A 76 2.14 1.71 -10.32
C GLY A 76 0.65 1.99 -10.34
N ILE A 77 -0.03 1.38 -11.32
CA ILE A 77 -1.49 1.42 -11.42
C ILE A 77 -2.06 0.15 -10.81
N VAL A 78 -3.08 0.28 -9.97
CA VAL A 78 -3.73 -0.85 -9.32
C VAL A 78 -4.55 -1.63 -10.35
N ASN A 79 -4.12 -2.84 -10.69
CA ASN A 79 -4.87 -3.73 -11.58
C ASN A 79 -5.86 -4.64 -10.82
N ARG A 80 -5.60 -4.94 -9.55
CA ARG A 80 -6.45 -5.81 -8.72
C ARG A 80 -6.36 -5.41 -7.26
N LEU A 81 -7.51 -5.42 -6.59
CA LEU A 81 -7.62 -5.32 -5.14
C LEU A 81 -8.30 -6.59 -4.62
N MET A 82 -7.77 -7.16 -3.54
CA MET A 82 -8.36 -8.29 -2.84
C MET A 82 -8.45 -7.93 -1.37
N ALA A 83 -9.56 -8.30 -0.74
CA ALA A 83 -9.79 -8.02 0.66
C ALA A 83 -9.84 -9.33 1.44
N GLY A 84 -8.98 -9.45 2.42
CA GLY A 84 -8.86 -10.60 3.31
C GLY A 84 -9.69 -10.45 4.60
N PRO A 85 -9.42 -11.31 5.59
CA PRO A 85 -10.12 -11.31 6.86
C PRO A 85 -9.77 -10.10 7.73
N THR A 86 -10.61 -9.84 8.71
CA THR A 86 -10.33 -8.86 9.78
C THR A 86 -9.53 -9.54 10.88
N ASP A 87 -8.42 -8.94 11.29
CA ASP A 87 -7.57 -9.39 12.39
C ASP A 87 -8.20 -9.09 13.77
N VAL A 88 -7.63 -9.68 14.84
CA VAL A 88 -8.05 -9.44 16.24
C VAL A 88 -7.99 -7.96 16.65
N ARG A 89 -7.20 -7.14 15.95
CA ARG A 89 -7.11 -5.68 16.15
C ARG A 89 -8.21 -4.89 15.42
N GLY A 90 -9.13 -5.55 14.73
CA GLY A 90 -10.17 -4.89 13.93
C GLY A 90 -9.68 -4.35 12.58
N LEU A 91 -8.41 -4.61 12.22
CA LEU A 91 -7.83 -4.21 10.94
C LEU A 91 -8.16 -5.22 9.86
N ARG A 92 -8.53 -4.76 8.67
CA ARG A 92 -8.76 -5.60 7.49
C ARG A 92 -7.51 -5.63 6.61
N SER A 93 -7.07 -6.83 6.21
CA SER A 93 -6.05 -7.04 5.18
C SER A 93 -6.60 -6.89 3.78
#